data_AF-A0A816GR31-F1
#
_entry.id   AF-A0A816GR31-F1
#
_cell.length_a   1.000
_cell.length_b   1.000
_cell.length_c   1.000
_cell.angle_alpha   90.00
_cell.angle_beta   90.00
_cell.angle_gamma   90.00
#
_symmetry.space_group_name_H-M   'P 1'
#
loop_
_entity.id
_entity.type
_entity.pdbx_description
1 polymer ?
#
loop_
_entity_poly.entity_id
_entity_poly.type
_entity_poly.pdbx_seq_one_letter_code
_entity_poly.pdbx_strand_id
1 'polypeptide(L)'
;MNVKENINDYYWSSLHIIKAKASFAQERIFLDEQIRFSSTNNNTNNMYVIPLIYRISSMNDQISISRLQHAIQSIIRKHQILRTALHLDTNGTIIQHYLDANAIINDKKSSRFSIINLPDEEHEQNEIVKKILNQSDLFDLSKGHVINCHILRRAQSNHTFTQNNNDLLTKDDLILFTIHHACFDGASTSIFLRDLSLAYQSNDLLSIDDNSVQYIDYCVHEHIMNMTSSQEFWQLELKGYTLTRQLSLPVDRQRSSTNQRSGLASSAQIIFDDEICASFRNYASSHHLTLFQLGLSIFYVFLFKLTHGQTDLCISSINANRYRSELVNMIGMFVSTLPYRVELDPHWSFDEIVKYVHEK
;
A
#
# COMPACT_ATOMS: atom_id res chain seq x y z
N MET A 1 -21.57 13.42 -21.27
CA MET A 1 -21.99 14.58 -20.49
C MET A 1 -20.71 15.25 -19.99
N ASN A 2 -20.49 16.55 -20.28
CA ASN A 2 -19.24 17.24 -19.97
C ASN A 2 -19.06 17.34 -18.44
N VAL A 3 -18.26 16.44 -17.88
CA VAL A 3 -17.95 16.35 -16.45
C VAL A 3 -17.33 17.64 -15.88
N LYS A 4 -16.79 18.51 -16.75
CA LYS A 4 -16.14 19.77 -16.35
C LYS A 4 -17.07 20.84 -15.78
N GLU A 5 -18.37 20.85 -16.09
CA GLU A 5 -19.24 21.99 -15.70
C GLU A 5 -19.80 21.90 -14.28
N ASN A 6 -19.66 20.76 -13.58
CA ASN A 6 -20.27 20.54 -12.25
C ASN A 6 -19.28 20.23 -11.11
N ILE A 7 -17.97 20.24 -11.34
CA ILE A 7 -17.01 19.96 -10.26
C ILE A 7 -16.61 21.27 -9.60
N ASN A 8 -17.13 21.50 -8.40
CA ASN A 8 -16.78 22.63 -7.56
C ASN A 8 -15.58 22.24 -6.67
N ASP A 9 -14.48 23.00 -6.72
CA ASP A 9 -13.24 22.72 -5.96
C ASP A 9 -13.46 22.68 -4.43
N TYR A 10 -14.57 23.23 -3.95
CA TYR A 10 -14.91 23.32 -2.53
C TYR A 10 -15.77 22.16 -2.01
N TYR A 11 -16.53 21.46 -2.86
CA TYR A 11 -17.43 20.38 -2.44
C TYR A 11 -17.25 19.15 -3.32
N TRP A 12 -16.69 18.09 -2.73
CA TRP A 12 -16.63 16.78 -3.37
C TRP A 12 -17.94 16.03 -3.14
N SER A 13 -18.70 15.81 -4.19
CA SER A 13 -19.86 14.90 -4.19
C SER A 13 -19.55 13.67 -5.03
N SER A 14 -20.23 12.55 -4.76
CA SER A 14 -20.19 11.43 -5.69
C SER A 14 -20.62 11.90 -7.09
N LEU A 15 -19.87 11.50 -8.12
CA LEU A 15 -20.18 11.84 -9.50
C LEU A 15 -21.03 10.75 -10.17
N HIS A 16 -21.26 9.61 -9.49
CA HIS A 16 -21.90 8.42 -10.03
C HIS A 16 -21.29 7.96 -11.38
N ILE A 17 -19.98 8.17 -11.55
CA ILE A 17 -19.26 7.79 -12.77
C ILE A 17 -18.76 6.36 -12.65
N ILE A 18 -19.12 5.51 -13.61
CA ILE A 18 -18.70 4.09 -13.63
C ILE A 18 -17.32 3.86 -14.25
N LYS A 19 -16.80 4.82 -15.02
CA LYS A 19 -15.57 4.69 -15.81
C LYS A 19 -14.78 6.00 -15.86
N ALA A 20 -13.50 5.97 -15.51
CA ALA A 20 -12.63 7.13 -15.51
C ALA A 20 -11.17 6.74 -15.80
N LYS A 21 -10.30 7.73 -15.97
CA LYS A 21 -8.85 7.49 -15.95
C LYS A 21 -8.41 7.02 -14.57
N ALA A 22 -7.33 6.23 -14.55
CA ALA A 22 -6.64 5.91 -13.32
C ALA A 22 -6.04 7.17 -12.67
N SER A 23 -5.81 7.11 -11.37
CA SER A 23 -5.04 8.14 -10.64
C SER A 23 -3.57 8.15 -11.09
N PHE A 24 -2.87 9.26 -10.88
CA PHE A 24 -1.42 9.34 -11.10
C PHE A 24 -0.65 8.32 -10.26
N ALA A 25 -1.12 8.01 -9.05
CA ALA A 25 -0.52 7.00 -8.20
C ALA A 25 -0.67 5.58 -8.78
N GLN A 26 -1.82 5.25 -9.37
CA GLN A 26 -2.01 4.00 -10.11
C GLN A 26 -1.11 3.92 -11.34
N GLU A 27 -1.06 4.97 -12.16
CA GLU A 27 -0.19 5.04 -13.34
C GLU A 27 1.28 4.76 -12.96
N ARG A 28 1.74 5.34 -11.86
CA ARG A 28 3.08 5.08 -11.31
C ARG A 28 3.28 3.62 -10.93
N ILE A 29 2.31 2.97 -10.28
CA ILE A 29 2.43 1.55 -9.88
C ILE A 29 2.55 0.66 -11.12
N PHE A 30 1.71 0.86 -12.14
CA PHE A 30 1.78 0.09 -13.39
C PHE A 30 3.10 0.30 -14.12
N LEU A 31 3.61 1.54 -14.14
CA LEU A 31 4.93 1.82 -14.72
C LEU A 31 6.04 1.12 -13.92
N ASP A 32 5.95 1.15 -12.59
CA ASP A 32 6.93 0.50 -11.70
C ASP A 32 6.92 -1.03 -11.88
N GLU A 33 5.75 -1.64 -12.05
CA GLU A 33 5.60 -3.05 -12.41
C GLU A 33 6.26 -3.37 -13.74
N GLN A 34 5.96 -2.60 -14.80
CA GLN A 34 6.57 -2.79 -16.11
C GLN A 34 8.09 -2.67 -16.02
N ILE A 35 8.63 -1.67 -15.32
CA ILE A 35 10.08 -1.48 -15.18
C ILE A 35 10.72 -2.63 -14.37
N ARG A 36 10.10 -3.05 -13.26
CA ARG A 36 10.67 -4.09 -12.38
C ARG A 36 10.63 -5.48 -13.03
N PHE A 37 9.60 -5.75 -13.82
CA PHE A 37 9.24 -7.10 -14.20
C PHE A 37 9.30 -7.39 -15.71
N SER A 38 9.56 -6.38 -16.54
CA SER A 38 9.80 -6.57 -17.99
C SER A 38 11.07 -7.35 -18.33
N SER A 39 12.05 -7.44 -17.42
CA SER A 39 13.33 -8.12 -17.68
C SER A 39 13.32 -9.63 -17.36
N THR A 40 12.26 -10.17 -16.76
CA THR A 40 12.17 -11.60 -16.47
C THR A 40 11.65 -12.35 -17.70
N ASN A 41 12.55 -12.97 -18.47
CA ASN A 41 12.26 -13.94 -19.54
C ASN A 41 11.56 -15.23 -19.07
N ASN A 42 11.02 -15.25 -17.85
CA ASN A 42 10.25 -16.35 -17.30
C ASN A 42 8.79 -15.92 -17.29
N ASN A 43 7.86 -16.84 -17.61
CA ASN A 43 6.40 -16.68 -17.58
C ASN A 43 5.82 -16.36 -16.18
N THR A 44 6.55 -15.64 -15.34
CA THR A 44 6.11 -15.12 -14.04
C THR A 44 5.62 -13.69 -14.27
N ASN A 45 4.29 -13.51 -14.35
CA ASN A 45 3.67 -12.21 -14.19
C ASN A 45 3.98 -11.74 -12.77
N ASN A 46 5.07 -11.00 -12.60
CA ASN A 46 5.38 -10.41 -11.33
C ASN A 46 4.49 -9.17 -11.19
N MET A 47 3.63 -9.20 -10.17
CA MET A 47 2.65 -8.16 -9.87
C MET A 47 3.10 -7.43 -8.59
N TYR A 48 2.70 -6.18 -8.42
CA TYR A 48 2.97 -5.46 -7.17
C TYR A 48 1.96 -5.90 -6.12
N VAL A 49 2.32 -6.94 -5.37
CA VAL A 49 1.47 -7.53 -4.33
C VAL A 49 1.71 -6.85 -2.99
N ILE A 50 0.63 -6.54 -2.27
CA ILE A 50 0.65 -6.24 -0.83
C ILE A 50 0.22 -7.50 -0.07
N PRO A 51 1.16 -8.26 0.52
CA PRO A 51 0.83 -9.38 1.38
C PRO A 51 0.53 -8.89 2.80
N LEU A 52 -0.63 -9.28 3.34
CA LEU A 52 -0.98 -9.06 4.74
C LEU A 52 -1.18 -10.41 5.42
N ILE A 53 -0.29 -10.77 6.34
CA ILE A 53 -0.35 -12.05 7.07
C ILE A 53 -0.76 -11.78 8.51
N TYR A 54 -1.83 -12.44 8.96
CA TYR A 54 -2.35 -12.34 10.31
C TYR A 54 -2.37 -13.69 10.99
N ARG A 55 -1.95 -13.72 12.27
CA ARG A 55 -2.10 -14.86 13.16
C ARG A 55 -3.34 -14.68 14.02
N ILE A 56 -4.02 -15.77 14.32
CA ILE A 56 -5.18 -15.78 15.20
C ILE A 56 -4.72 -15.75 16.66
N SER A 57 -5.21 -14.78 17.43
CA SER A 57 -4.79 -14.53 18.81
C SER A 57 -5.77 -15.06 19.87
N SER A 58 -7.00 -15.43 19.52
CA SER A 58 -8.02 -15.81 20.50
C SER A 58 -7.89 -17.27 20.94
N MET A 59 -8.01 -17.49 22.26
CA MET A 59 -8.12 -18.82 22.88
C MET A 59 -9.58 -19.30 22.99
N ASN A 60 -10.55 -18.39 22.90
CA ASN A 60 -11.96 -18.65 23.24
C ASN A 60 -12.94 -18.43 22.06
N ASP A 61 -12.52 -17.75 20.98
CA ASP A 61 -13.36 -17.50 19.82
C ASP A 61 -12.94 -18.38 18.65
N GLN A 62 -13.81 -19.32 18.31
CA GLN A 62 -13.69 -20.09 17.07
C GLN A 62 -14.04 -19.18 15.90
N ILE A 63 -13.04 -18.77 15.11
CA ILE A 63 -13.27 -17.94 13.92
C ILE A 63 -13.83 -18.84 12.81
N SER A 64 -15.10 -18.67 12.46
CA SER A 64 -15.71 -19.31 11.30
C SER A 64 -15.17 -18.76 9.98
N ILE A 65 -14.79 -19.68 9.09
CA ILE A 65 -14.33 -19.48 7.72
C ILE A 65 -15.47 -18.95 6.85
N SER A 66 -16.67 -19.51 6.94
CA SER A 66 -17.84 -19.05 6.18
C SER A 66 -18.21 -17.60 6.53
N ARG A 67 -18.15 -17.22 7.81
CA ARG A 67 -18.31 -15.82 8.24
C ARG A 67 -17.21 -14.91 7.69
N LEU A 68 -15.97 -15.40 7.65
CA LEU A 68 -14.84 -14.64 7.09
C LEU A 68 -15.02 -14.42 5.58
N GLN A 69 -15.43 -15.45 4.84
CA GLN A 69 -15.76 -15.35 3.42
C GLN A 69 -16.86 -14.31 3.19
N HIS A 70 -17.93 -14.35 4.00
CA HIS A 70 -19.01 -13.38 3.91
C HIS A 70 -18.54 -11.95 4.22
N ALA A 71 -17.70 -11.78 5.25
CA ALA A 71 -17.11 -10.49 5.59
C ALA A 71 -16.24 -9.92 4.45
N ILE A 72 -15.45 -10.75 3.77
CA ILE A 72 -14.66 -10.33 2.61
C ILE A 72 -15.56 -9.87 1.46
N GLN A 73 -16.63 -10.63 1.15
CA GLN A 73 -17.62 -10.23 0.14
C GLN A 73 -18.26 -8.88 0.49
N SER A 74 -18.59 -8.66 1.76
CA SER A 74 -19.15 -7.42 2.29
C SER A 74 -18.23 -6.21 2.08
N ILE A 75 -16.92 -6.34 2.33
CA ILE A 75 -15.93 -5.27 2.08
C ILE A 75 -15.79 -4.98 0.59
N ILE A 76 -15.68 -6.01 -0.25
CA ILE A 76 -15.59 -5.86 -1.71
C ILE A 76 -16.84 -5.17 -2.27
N ARG A 77 -18.02 -5.46 -1.69
CA ARG A 77 -19.27 -4.79 -2.02
C ARG A 77 -19.18 -3.29 -1.73
N LYS A 78 -18.75 -2.95 -0.50
CA LYS A 78 -18.68 -1.59 0.03
C LYS A 78 -17.65 -0.72 -0.70
N HIS A 79 -16.45 -1.23 -0.92
CA HIS A 79 -15.33 -0.46 -1.48
C HIS A 79 -15.20 -0.73 -2.98
N GLN A 80 -15.68 0.20 -3.81
CA GLN A 80 -15.69 0.05 -5.27
C GLN A 80 -14.32 -0.34 -5.84
N ILE A 81 -13.23 0.22 -5.32
CA ILE A 81 -11.87 -0.03 -5.81
C ILE A 81 -11.44 -1.51 -5.73
N LEU A 82 -12.00 -2.28 -4.80
CA LEU A 82 -11.73 -3.72 -4.64
C LEU A 82 -12.48 -4.60 -5.66
N ARG A 83 -13.28 -3.96 -6.51
CA ARG A 83 -14.02 -4.53 -7.63
C ARG A 83 -13.88 -3.71 -8.90
N THR A 84 -12.80 -2.92 -8.98
CA THR A 84 -12.51 -2.08 -10.13
C THR A 84 -11.63 -2.81 -11.11
N ALA A 85 -12.15 -2.96 -12.33
CA ALA A 85 -11.38 -3.44 -13.46
C ALA A 85 -10.47 -2.33 -14.00
N LEU A 86 -9.25 -2.70 -14.39
CA LEU A 86 -8.22 -1.80 -14.93
C LEU A 86 -7.78 -2.31 -16.29
N HIS A 87 -7.80 -1.43 -17.29
CA HIS A 87 -7.45 -1.76 -18.67
C HIS A 87 -6.64 -0.63 -19.31
N LEU A 88 -5.77 -0.97 -20.25
CA LEU A 88 -5.18 0.02 -21.15
C LEU A 88 -6.14 0.28 -22.31
N ASP A 89 -6.38 1.55 -22.64
CA ASP A 89 -7.03 1.94 -23.89
C ASP A 89 -6.06 1.87 -25.08
N THR A 90 -6.56 2.18 -26.28
CA THR A 90 -5.76 2.16 -27.51
C THR A 90 -4.58 3.13 -27.52
N ASN A 91 -4.59 4.13 -26.62
CA ASN A 91 -3.55 5.13 -26.48
C ASN A 91 -2.57 4.80 -25.33
N GLY A 92 -2.74 3.65 -24.67
CA GLY A 92 -1.94 3.26 -23.51
C GLY A 92 -2.34 3.98 -22.22
N THR A 93 -3.49 4.65 -22.17
CA THR A 93 -4.01 5.25 -20.93
C THR A 93 -4.69 4.17 -20.09
N ILE A 94 -4.41 4.15 -18.79
CA ILE A 94 -5.08 3.22 -17.87
C ILE A 94 -6.45 3.77 -17.54
N ILE A 95 -7.46 2.99 -17.86
CA ILE A 95 -8.87 3.26 -17.62
C ILE A 95 -9.39 2.29 -16.58
N GLN A 96 -10.06 2.84 -15.57
CA GLN A 96 -10.73 2.09 -14.53
C GLN A 96 -12.23 2.03 -14.76
N HIS A 97 -12.83 0.90 -14.41
CA HIS A 97 -14.25 0.66 -14.49
C HIS A 97 -14.69 -0.22 -13.32
N TYR A 98 -15.50 0.30 -12.39
CA TYR A 98 -15.97 -0.51 -11.27
C TYR A 98 -17.12 -1.42 -11.69
N LEU A 99 -17.10 -2.66 -11.19
CA LEU A 99 -18.09 -3.69 -11.52
C LEU A 99 -19.26 -3.66 -10.54
N ASP A 100 -20.47 -4.02 -10.99
CA ASP A 100 -21.66 -4.08 -10.13
C ASP A 100 -21.45 -4.99 -8.90
N ALA A 101 -21.87 -4.50 -7.73
CA ALA A 101 -21.72 -5.19 -6.46
C ALA A 101 -22.44 -6.55 -6.41
N ASN A 102 -23.61 -6.66 -7.03
CA ASN A 102 -24.43 -7.87 -7.04
C ASN A 102 -23.88 -8.93 -8.01
N ALA A 103 -23.20 -8.51 -9.08
CA ALA A 103 -22.55 -9.43 -10.01
C ALA A 103 -21.45 -10.27 -9.32
N ILE A 104 -20.79 -9.69 -8.32
CA ILE A 104 -19.66 -10.33 -7.61
C ILE A 104 -20.13 -11.32 -6.55
N ILE A 105 -21.21 -11.01 -5.84
CA ILE A 105 -21.78 -11.90 -4.81
C ILE A 105 -22.26 -13.22 -5.43
N ASN A 106 -22.76 -13.15 -6.66
CA ASN A 106 -23.30 -14.31 -7.37
C ASN A 106 -22.24 -15.16 -8.07
N ASP A 107 -21.00 -14.66 -8.21
CA ASP A 107 -19.91 -15.43 -8.80
C ASP A 107 -19.27 -16.38 -7.77
N LYS A 108 -19.94 -17.52 -7.55
CA LYS A 108 -19.41 -18.62 -6.72
C LYS A 108 -18.10 -19.23 -7.26
N LYS A 109 -17.70 -18.92 -8.49
CA LYS A 109 -16.47 -19.44 -9.15
C LYS A 109 -15.31 -18.44 -9.13
N SER A 110 -15.52 -17.18 -8.76
CA SER A 110 -14.43 -16.24 -8.45
C SER A 110 -13.85 -16.63 -7.10
N SER A 111 -13.03 -17.67 -7.09
CA SER A 111 -12.37 -18.22 -5.90
C SER A 111 -11.29 -17.25 -5.39
N ARG A 112 -11.74 -16.15 -4.77
CA ARG A 112 -10.91 -15.20 -4.00
C ARG A 112 -10.58 -15.74 -2.61
N PHE A 113 -10.89 -17.01 -2.37
CA PHE A 113 -10.71 -17.70 -1.11
C PHE A 113 -10.14 -19.08 -1.36
N SER A 114 -9.09 -19.45 -0.62
CA SER A 114 -8.53 -20.80 -0.65
C SER A 114 -8.05 -21.22 0.73
N ILE A 115 -8.01 -22.53 0.95
CA ILE A 115 -7.40 -23.14 2.14
C ILE A 115 -6.22 -23.96 1.65
N ILE A 116 -5.05 -23.68 2.21
CA ILE A 116 -3.77 -24.26 1.80
C ILE A 116 -3.15 -24.89 3.04
N ASN A 117 -2.92 -26.20 2.99
CA ASN A 117 -2.22 -26.89 4.07
C ASN A 117 -0.73 -26.60 3.99
N LEU A 118 -0.16 -26.17 5.10
CA LEU A 118 1.25 -25.91 5.28
C LEU A 118 1.95 -27.13 5.89
N PRO A 119 3.15 -27.48 5.39
CA PRO A 119 4.01 -28.49 6.00
C PRO A 119 4.54 -28.00 7.35
N ASP A 120 5.12 -28.91 8.14
CA ASP A 120 5.66 -28.57 9.46
C ASP A 120 6.94 -27.71 9.38
N GLU A 121 7.76 -27.90 8.34
CA GLU A 121 9.04 -27.21 8.17
C GLU A 121 8.85 -25.74 7.76
N GLU A 122 9.43 -24.81 8.53
CA GLU A 122 9.30 -23.35 8.29
C GLU A 122 9.87 -22.91 6.93
N HIS A 123 10.95 -23.55 6.46
CA HIS A 123 11.51 -23.23 5.15
C HIS A 123 10.51 -23.55 4.03
N GLU A 124 9.87 -24.72 4.06
CA GLU A 124 8.86 -25.10 3.09
C GLU A 124 7.60 -24.22 3.18
N GLN A 125 7.21 -23.79 4.38
CA GLN A 125 6.12 -22.82 4.57
C GLN A 125 6.42 -21.50 3.85
N ASN A 126 7.63 -20.97 4.02
CA ASN A 126 8.07 -19.75 3.35
C ASN A 126 8.10 -19.90 1.82
N GLU A 127 8.52 -21.06 1.31
CA GLU A 127 8.48 -21.35 -0.13
C GLU A 127 7.05 -21.43 -0.68
N ILE A 128 6.09 -21.98 0.07
CA ILE A 128 4.67 -21.96 -0.31
C ILE A 128 4.14 -20.52 -0.38
N VAL A 129 4.41 -19.70 0.64
CA VAL A 129 3.99 -18.28 0.63
C VAL A 129 4.60 -17.55 -0.56
N LYS A 130 5.90 -17.72 -0.82
CA LYS A 130 6.55 -17.16 -2.02
C LYS A 130 5.89 -17.66 -3.31
N LYS A 131 5.55 -18.95 -3.38
CA LYS A 131 4.88 -19.50 -4.56
C LYS A 131 3.55 -18.83 -4.81
N ILE A 132 2.72 -18.64 -3.78
CA ILE A 132 1.44 -17.93 -3.86
C ILE A 132 1.66 -16.50 -4.39
N LEU A 133 2.60 -15.76 -3.80
CA LEU A 133 2.88 -14.37 -4.18
C LEU A 133 3.40 -14.19 -5.62
N ASN A 134 3.94 -15.26 -6.22
CA ASN A 134 4.46 -15.26 -7.58
C ASN A 134 3.54 -15.99 -8.58
N GLN A 135 2.32 -16.34 -8.19
CA GLN A 135 1.34 -16.92 -9.12
C GLN A 135 0.94 -15.88 -10.18
N SER A 136 1.04 -16.25 -11.46
CA SER A 136 0.76 -15.35 -12.58
C SER A 136 -0.72 -15.00 -12.74
N ASP A 137 -1.59 -15.83 -12.18
CA ASP A 137 -3.04 -15.70 -12.13
C ASP A 137 -3.54 -15.22 -10.75
N LEU A 138 -2.65 -14.75 -9.89
CA LEU A 138 -3.01 -14.23 -8.55
C LEU A 138 -4.04 -13.09 -8.67
N PHE A 139 -3.93 -12.25 -9.70
CA PHE A 139 -4.89 -11.19 -9.99
C PHE A 139 -5.35 -11.24 -11.44
N ASP A 140 -6.60 -10.83 -11.67
CA ASP A 140 -7.12 -10.52 -13.00
C ASP A 140 -7.71 -9.11 -12.96
N LEU A 141 -6.83 -8.13 -13.17
CA LEU A 141 -7.20 -6.71 -13.13
C LEU A 141 -8.26 -6.37 -14.19
N SER A 142 -8.31 -7.10 -15.30
CA SER A 142 -9.32 -6.89 -16.34
C SER A 142 -10.72 -7.28 -15.88
N LYS A 143 -10.82 -8.13 -14.86
CA LYS A 143 -12.09 -8.57 -14.24
C LYS A 143 -12.30 -7.97 -12.85
N GLY A 144 -11.48 -6.99 -12.44
CA GLY A 144 -11.55 -6.42 -11.10
C GLY A 144 -11.26 -7.43 -9.98
N HIS A 145 -10.50 -8.50 -10.27
CA HIS A 145 -10.03 -9.46 -9.29
C HIS A 145 -8.69 -8.98 -8.73
N VAL A 146 -8.77 -8.16 -7.68
CA VAL A 146 -7.61 -7.43 -7.12
C VAL A 146 -7.26 -7.83 -5.69
N ILE A 147 -8.01 -8.77 -5.10
CA ILE A 147 -7.82 -9.24 -3.72
C ILE A 147 -8.12 -10.74 -3.61
N ASN A 148 -7.28 -11.46 -2.87
CA ASN A 148 -7.53 -12.84 -2.44
C ASN A 148 -7.29 -13.01 -0.94
N CYS A 149 -7.90 -14.05 -0.38
CA CYS A 149 -7.72 -14.53 0.98
C CYS A 149 -7.30 -16.01 0.95
N HIS A 150 -6.19 -16.32 1.59
CA HIS A 150 -5.68 -17.68 1.73
C HIS A 150 -5.62 -18.01 3.22
N ILE A 151 -6.28 -19.08 3.62
CA ILE A 151 -6.09 -19.67 4.94
C ILE A 151 -4.93 -20.65 4.83
N LEU A 152 -3.86 -20.37 5.57
CA LEU A 152 -2.68 -21.22 5.62
C LEU A 152 -2.76 -22.08 6.88
N ARG A 153 -3.08 -23.36 6.70
CA ARG A 153 -3.39 -24.30 7.79
C ARG A 153 -2.17 -25.12 8.18
N ARG A 154 -1.70 -24.99 9.42
CA ARG A 154 -0.51 -25.72 9.90
C ARG A 154 -0.88 -27.12 10.42
N ALA A 155 -0.05 -28.11 10.12
CA ALA A 155 -0.34 -29.52 10.39
C ALA A 155 -0.36 -29.92 11.89
N GLN A 156 0.21 -29.12 12.79
CA GLN A 156 0.30 -29.44 14.23
C GLN A 156 -1.03 -29.39 15.01
N SER A 157 -2.15 -29.15 14.35
CA SER A 157 -3.47 -29.36 14.93
C SER A 157 -3.71 -30.88 15.09
N ASN A 158 -3.42 -31.42 16.27
CA ASN A 158 -3.90 -32.75 16.73
C ASN A 158 -5.45 -32.88 16.75
N HIS A 159 -6.19 -31.88 16.27
CA HIS A 159 -7.59 -32.06 15.91
C HIS A 159 -7.70 -32.85 14.61
N THR A 160 -7.89 -34.15 14.74
CA THR A 160 -8.58 -34.95 13.72
C THR A 160 -9.90 -34.26 13.39
N PHE A 161 -10.02 -33.75 12.16
CA PHE A 161 -11.26 -33.16 11.67
C PHE A 161 -12.39 -34.19 11.74
N THR A 162 -13.33 -34.01 12.67
CA THR A 162 -14.69 -34.48 12.45
C THR A 162 -15.29 -33.62 11.34
N GLN A 163 -16.04 -34.20 10.41
CA GLN A 163 -16.72 -33.51 9.29
C GLN A 163 -17.48 -32.22 9.68
N ASN A 164 -17.77 -32.01 10.97
CA ASN A 164 -18.51 -30.88 11.51
C ASN A 164 -17.67 -29.61 11.83
N ASN A 165 -16.32 -29.68 11.90
CA ASN A 165 -15.47 -28.53 12.32
C ASN A 165 -14.58 -27.95 11.19
N ASN A 166 -14.79 -28.33 9.93
CA ASN A 166 -14.00 -27.84 8.81
C ASN A 166 -14.14 -26.33 8.57
N ASP A 167 -15.20 -25.72 9.10
CA ASP A 167 -15.49 -24.29 8.95
C ASP A 167 -14.82 -23.41 10.01
N LEU A 168 -14.02 -23.94 10.94
CA LEU A 168 -13.39 -23.14 12.01
C LEU A 168 -11.89 -23.00 11.79
N LEU A 169 -11.36 -21.81 12.08
CA LEU A 169 -9.93 -21.56 12.16
C LEU A 169 -9.39 -21.87 13.55
N THR A 170 -8.13 -22.30 13.59
CA THR A 170 -7.37 -22.58 14.81
C THR A 170 -6.31 -21.52 15.06
N LYS A 171 -5.75 -21.45 16.28
CA LYS A 171 -4.63 -20.53 16.62
C LYS A 171 -3.37 -20.73 15.75
N ASP A 172 -3.24 -21.92 15.17
CA ASP A 172 -2.10 -22.31 14.35
C ASP A 172 -2.34 -21.95 12.87
N ASP A 173 -3.58 -21.62 12.48
CA ASP A 173 -3.88 -21.11 11.15
C ASP A 173 -3.42 -19.65 11.00
N LEU A 174 -2.97 -19.32 9.79
CA LEU A 174 -2.69 -17.95 9.36
C LEU A 174 -3.67 -17.52 8.29
N ILE A 175 -3.98 -16.22 8.26
CA ILE A 175 -4.76 -15.61 7.19
C ILE A 175 -3.82 -14.74 6.37
N LEU A 176 -3.66 -15.07 5.09
CA LEU A 176 -2.92 -14.27 4.11
C LEU A 176 -3.90 -13.57 3.18
N PHE A 177 -3.94 -12.25 3.21
CA PHE A 177 -4.54 -11.46 2.16
C PHE A 177 -3.49 -11.06 1.14
N THR A 178 -3.79 -11.23 -0.14
CA THR A 178 -2.98 -10.68 -1.24
C THR A 178 -3.81 -9.63 -1.94
N ILE A 179 -3.28 -8.41 -2.04
CA ILE A 179 -4.00 -7.28 -2.64
C ILE A 179 -3.10 -6.63 -3.68
N HIS A 180 -3.65 -6.28 -4.85
CA HIS A 180 -2.90 -5.56 -5.87
C HIS A 180 -2.66 -4.11 -5.43
N HIS A 181 -1.40 -3.65 -5.46
CA HIS A 181 -1.03 -2.33 -4.94
C HIS A 181 -1.68 -1.16 -5.71
N ALA A 182 -2.10 -1.38 -6.96
CA ALA A 182 -2.88 -0.38 -7.72
C ALA A 182 -4.26 -0.05 -7.09
N CYS A 183 -4.74 -0.84 -6.14
CA CYS A 183 -6.04 -0.63 -5.49
C CYS A 183 -5.92 -0.37 -3.98
N PHE A 184 -4.70 -0.34 -3.43
CA PHE A 184 -4.49 -0.41 -1.99
C PHE A 184 -3.16 0.21 -1.57
N ASP A 185 -3.16 0.91 -0.44
CA ASP A 185 -1.99 1.55 0.16
C ASP A 185 -1.86 1.23 1.66
N GLY A 186 -0.79 1.72 2.30
CA GLY A 186 -0.53 1.44 3.72
C GLY A 186 -1.67 1.89 4.65
N ALA A 187 -2.30 3.04 4.37
CA ALA A 187 -3.43 3.53 5.15
C ALA A 187 -4.68 2.64 4.99
N SER A 188 -4.89 2.09 3.78
CA SER A 188 -5.97 1.16 3.47
C SER A 188 -5.96 -0.08 4.36
N THR A 189 -4.80 -0.52 4.86
CA THR A 189 -4.70 -1.67 5.79
C THR A 189 -5.59 -1.51 7.01
N SER A 190 -5.54 -0.36 7.68
CA SER A 190 -6.31 -0.11 8.89
C SER A 190 -7.83 -0.04 8.61
N ILE A 191 -8.20 0.56 7.48
CA ILE A 191 -9.58 0.69 7.00
C ILE A 191 -10.16 -0.68 6.67
N PHE A 192 -9.39 -1.50 5.94
CA PHE A 192 -9.74 -2.86 5.57
C PHE A 192 -9.97 -3.73 6.80
N LEU A 193 -9.04 -3.72 7.76
CA LEU A 193 -9.18 -4.52 8.98
C LEU A 193 -10.37 -4.10 9.84
N ARG A 194 -10.59 -2.79 9.99
CA ARG A 194 -11.76 -2.27 10.72
C ARG A 194 -13.05 -2.75 10.08
N ASP A 195 -13.19 -2.56 8.77
CA ASP A 195 -14.40 -2.92 8.04
C ASP A 195 -14.59 -4.45 7.98
N LEU A 196 -13.51 -5.23 7.89
CA LEU A 196 -13.53 -6.69 8.01
C LEU A 196 -14.04 -7.13 9.37
N SER A 197 -13.53 -6.54 10.44
CA SER A 197 -13.97 -6.84 11.81
C SER A 197 -15.45 -6.53 11.98
N LEU A 198 -15.92 -5.38 11.49
CA LEU A 198 -17.33 -5.00 11.57
C LEU A 198 -18.23 -5.97 10.81
N ALA A 199 -17.90 -6.28 9.54
CA ALA A 199 -18.67 -7.21 8.72
C ALA A 199 -18.67 -8.63 9.30
N TYR A 200 -17.54 -9.05 9.86
CA TYR A 200 -17.41 -10.36 10.49
C TYR A 200 -18.29 -10.47 11.75
N GLN A 201 -18.24 -9.45 12.62
CA GLN A 201 -18.99 -9.42 13.87
C GLN A 201 -20.50 -9.36 13.64
N SER A 202 -20.96 -8.50 12.72
CA SER A 202 -22.37 -8.39 12.37
C SER A 202 -22.87 -9.62 11.60
N ASN A 203 -21.97 -10.30 10.88
CA ASN A 203 -22.32 -11.34 9.91
C ASN A 203 -23.35 -10.85 8.89
N ASP A 204 -23.19 -9.59 8.45
CA ASP A 204 -24.10 -8.91 7.55
C ASP A 204 -23.32 -8.04 6.53
N LEU A 205 -24.00 -7.65 5.47
CA LEU A 205 -23.47 -6.71 4.48
C LEU A 205 -23.34 -5.32 5.08
N LEU A 206 -22.15 -4.73 4.96
CA LEU A 206 -21.92 -3.35 5.37
C LEU A 206 -22.81 -2.44 4.54
N SER A 207 -23.38 -1.42 5.19
CA SER A 207 -24.16 -0.39 4.52
C SER A 207 -23.30 0.36 3.49
N ILE A 208 -23.88 0.65 2.34
CA ILE A 208 -23.30 1.53 1.32
C ILE A 208 -24.07 2.84 1.38
N ASP A 209 -23.35 3.94 1.48
CA ASP A 209 -23.91 5.27 1.24
C ASP A 209 -23.69 5.60 -0.23
N ASP A 210 -24.76 5.57 -1.02
CA ASP A 210 -24.71 5.81 -2.46
C ASP A 210 -24.23 7.23 -2.81
N ASN A 211 -24.29 8.17 -1.86
CA ASN A 211 -23.81 9.55 -2.06
C ASN A 211 -22.35 9.74 -1.64
N SER A 212 -21.73 8.73 -1.04
CA SER A 212 -20.34 8.83 -0.61
C SER A 212 -19.40 8.94 -1.82
N VAL A 213 -18.40 9.81 -1.70
CA VAL A 213 -17.29 9.89 -2.65
C VAL A 213 -16.59 8.54 -2.70
N GLN A 214 -16.29 8.09 -3.91
CA GLN A 214 -15.57 6.84 -4.17
C GLN A 214 -14.23 7.12 -4.84
N TYR A 215 -13.36 6.12 -4.88
CA TYR A 215 -12.00 6.28 -5.42
C TYR A 215 -12.00 6.77 -6.88
N ILE A 216 -13.01 6.39 -7.66
CA ILE A 216 -13.15 6.83 -9.04
C ILE A 216 -13.41 8.35 -9.15
N ASP A 217 -14.14 8.92 -8.18
CA ASP A 217 -14.40 10.36 -8.10
C ASP A 217 -13.10 11.11 -7.76
N TYR A 218 -12.27 10.54 -6.87
CA TYR A 218 -10.93 11.05 -6.57
C TYR A 218 -10.07 11.15 -7.83
N CYS A 219 -10.04 10.11 -8.65
CA CYS A 219 -9.26 10.14 -9.89
C CYS A 219 -9.77 11.23 -10.85
N VAL A 220 -11.09 11.39 -10.97
CA VAL A 220 -11.65 12.46 -11.83
C VAL A 220 -11.22 13.84 -11.34
N HIS A 221 -11.30 14.08 -10.02
CA HIS A 221 -10.87 15.36 -9.45
C HIS A 221 -9.37 15.60 -9.63
N GLU A 222 -8.54 14.57 -9.44
CA GLU A 222 -7.09 14.67 -9.59
C GLU A 222 -6.68 15.16 -10.99
N HIS A 223 -7.38 14.70 -12.04
CA HIS A 223 -7.09 15.08 -13.43
C HIS A 223 -7.54 16.51 -13.82
N ILE A 224 -8.35 17.19 -12.99
CA ILE A 224 -8.80 18.56 -13.25
C ILE A 224 -8.12 19.60 -12.35
N MET A 225 -7.35 19.17 -11.35
CA MET A 225 -6.60 20.07 -10.48
C MET A 225 -5.56 20.88 -11.28
N ASN A 226 -5.49 22.19 -11.01
CA ASN A 226 -4.44 23.03 -11.58
C ASN A 226 -3.11 22.79 -10.86
N MET A 227 -2.16 22.19 -11.56
CA MET A 227 -0.85 21.82 -11.02
C MET A 227 0.27 22.82 -11.31
N THR A 228 -0.01 23.97 -11.96
CA THR A 228 1.03 24.91 -12.42
C THR A 228 1.92 25.39 -11.27
N SER A 229 1.34 25.84 -10.16
CA SER A 229 2.12 26.31 -9.00
C SER A 229 2.97 25.20 -8.37
N SER A 230 2.44 23.97 -8.32
CA SER A 230 3.16 22.81 -7.80
C SER A 230 4.33 22.42 -8.72
N GLN A 231 4.14 22.51 -10.05
CA GLN A 231 5.20 22.26 -11.02
C GLN A 231 6.33 23.30 -10.90
N GLU A 232 5.99 24.58 -10.80
CA GLU A 232 6.96 25.66 -10.59
C GLU A 232 7.75 25.47 -9.28
N PHE A 233 7.06 25.12 -8.19
CA PHE A 233 7.69 24.81 -6.92
C PHE A 233 8.71 23.67 -7.04
N TRP A 234 8.33 22.53 -7.64
CA TRP A 234 9.25 21.39 -7.76
C TRP A 234 10.41 21.64 -8.72
N GLN A 235 10.19 22.43 -9.78
CA GLN A 235 11.27 22.86 -10.67
C GLN A 235 12.29 23.73 -9.94
N LEU A 236 11.84 24.59 -9.03
CA LEU A 236 12.71 25.40 -8.19
C LEU A 236 13.46 24.54 -7.16
N GLU A 237 12.74 23.72 -6.38
CA GLU A 237 13.36 22.95 -5.29
C GLU A 237 14.38 21.91 -5.78
N LEU A 238 14.08 21.27 -6.91
CA LEU A 238 14.97 20.26 -7.49
C LEU A 238 15.96 20.86 -8.50
N LYS A 239 16.05 22.19 -8.60
CA LYS A 239 16.94 22.85 -9.56
C LYS A 239 18.39 22.44 -9.35
N GLY A 240 19.00 21.90 -10.41
CA GLY A 240 20.40 21.46 -10.39
C GLY A 240 20.62 20.11 -9.69
N TYR A 241 19.58 19.49 -9.13
CA TYR A 241 19.68 18.10 -8.66
C TYR A 241 19.69 17.15 -9.86
N THR A 242 20.64 16.21 -9.90
CA THR A 242 20.71 15.21 -10.97
C THR A 242 20.67 13.80 -10.39
N LEU A 243 19.88 12.92 -11.01
CA LEU A 243 19.80 11.49 -10.61
C LEU A 243 21.12 10.73 -10.85
N THR A 244 22.08 11.33 -11.56
CA THR A 244 23.43 10.80 -11.74
C THR A 244 24.29 10.93 -10.48
N ARG A 245 23.95 11.85 -9.56
CA ARG A 245 24.65 12.03 -8.28
C ARG A 245 24.03 11.12 -7.22
N GLN A 246 24.26 9.82 -7.35
CA GLN A 246 23.78 8.83 -6.39
C GLN A 246 24.35 9.09 -4.99
N LEU A 247 23.56 8.83 -3.95
CA LEU A 247 24.08 8.78 -2.58
C LEU A 247 25.20 7.74 -2.53
N SER A 248 26.37 8.16 -2.06
CA SER A 248 27.56 7.29 -1.94
C SER A 248 27.44 6.35 -0.73
N LEU A 249 26.39 5.54 -0.70
CA LEU A 249 26.13 4.58 0.37
C LEU A 249 27.14 3.43 0.31
N PRO A 250 27.61 2.91 1.46
CA PRO A 250 28.40 1.69 1.48
C PRO A 250 27.56 0.53 0.94
N VAL A 251 28.08 -0.17 -0.06
CA VAL A 251 27.44 -1.32 -0.69
C VAL A 251 28.37 -2.52 -0.63
N ASP A 252 27.86 -3.68 -0.23
CA ASP A 252 28.62 -4.93 -0.24
C ASP A 252 28.86 -5.47 -1.65
N ARG A 253 28.01 -5.05 -2.60
CA ARG A 253 28.06 -5.48 -4.01
C ARG A 253 27.71 -4.30 -4.89
N GLN A 254 28.43 -4.16 -6.01
CA GLN A 254 28.06 -3.18 -7.02
C GLN A 254 26.71 -3.51 -7.63
N ARG A 255 25.92 -2.47 -7.90
CA ARG A 255 24.62 -2.60 -8.55
C ARG A 255 24.81 -3.13 -9.96
N SER A 256 24.34 -4.34 -10.26
CA SER A 256 24.16 -4.81 -11.65
C SER A 256 23.21 -3.84 -12.35
N SER A 257 23.48 -3.49 -13.62
CA SER A 257 22.83 -2.47 -14.46
C SER A 257 21.49 -1.86 -13.96
N THR A 258 21.31 -0.54 -14.15
CA THR A 258 20.16 0.24 -13.66
C THR A 258 18.77 -0.33 -13.97
N ASN A 259 18.66 -1.18 -14.99
CA ASN A 259 17.41 -1.76 -15.48
C ASN A 259 17.07 -3.11 -14.83
N GLN A 260 17.95 -3.67 -14.00
CA GLN A 260 17.66 -4.86 -13.20
C GLN A 260 17.60 -4.47 -11.73
N ARG A 261 16.39 -4.32 -11.21
CA ARG A 261 16.16 -4.36 -9.76
C ARG A 261 16.25 -5.81 -9.29
N SER A 262 17.47 -6.36 -9.31
CA SER A 262 17.79 -7.65 -8.73
C SER A 262 18.03 -7.49 -7.22
N GLY A 263 17.47 -8.41 -6.43
CA GLY A 263 17.72 -8.45 -4.98
C GLY A 263 16.50 -8.90 -4.17
N LEU A 264 16.74 -9.68 -3.12
CA LEU A 264 15.76 -9.95 -2.08
C LEU A 264 15.79 -8.76 -1.11
N ALA A 265 14.61 -8.21 -0.80
CA ALA A 265 14.49 -7.26 0.30
C ALA A 265 14.64 -8.02 1.64
N SER A 266 15.31 -7.40 2.60
CA SER A 266 15.38 -7.89 3.98
C SER A 266 15.12 -6.73 4.93
N SER A 267 14.60 -7.02 6.11
CA SER A 267 14.33 -6.03 7.14
C SER A 267 15.09 -6.40 8.41
N ALA A 268 15.73 -5.41 9.04
CA ALA A 268 16.26 -5.51 10.39
C ALA A 268 15.43 -4.64 11.32
N GLN A 269 14.94 -5.21 12.42
CA GLN A 269 14.24 -4.45 13.45
C GLN A 269 15.25 -3.85 14.43
N ILE A 270 15.15 -2.54 14.65
CA ILE A 270 15.93 -1.82 15.66
C ILE A 270 14.94 -1.36 16.73
N ILE A 271 15.21 -1.73 17.98
CA ILE A 271 14.39 -1.36 19.14
C ILE A 271 15.23 -0.40 19.99
N PHE A 272 14.68 0.78 20.24
CA PHE A 272 15.27 1.76 21.16
C PHE A 272 14.67 1.56 22.55
N ASP A 273 15.48 1.75 23.59
CA ASP A 273 15.00 1.70 24.98
C ASP A 273 14.09 2.89 25.33
N ASP A 274 13.43 2.80 26.48
CA ASP A 274 12.48 3.80 26.96
C ASP A 274 13.14 5.16 27.22
N GLU A 275 14.42 5.17 27.62
CA GLU A 275 15.16 6.40 27.92
C GLU A 275 15.44 7.21 26.64
N ILE A 276 15.90 6.54 25.58
CA ILE A 276 16.07 7.14 24.24
C ILE A 276 14.72 7.62 23.72
N CYS A 277 13.67 6.79 23.83
CA CYS A 277 12.33 7.15 23.38
C CYS A 277 11.78 8.38 24.12
N ALA A 278 11.97 8.47 25.43
CA ALA A 278 11.55 9.61 26.23
C ALA A 278 12.33 10.87 25.85
N SER A 279 13.66 10.77 25.73
CA SER A 279 14.53 11.89 25.33
C SER A 279 14.17 12.42 23.95
N PHE A 280 13.90 11.54 22.99
CA PHE A 280 13.49 11.87 21.63
C PHE A 280 12.15 12.63 21.61
N ARG A 281 11.14 12.17 22.38
CA ARG A 281 9.86 12.86 22.51
C ARG A 281 10.00 14.23 23.19
N ASN A 282 10.81 14.31 24.25
CA ASN A 282 11.04 15.55 24.99
C ASN A 282 11.72 16.60 24.10
N TYR A 283 12.76 16.22 23.35
CA TYR A 283 13.44 17.10 22.42
C TYR A 283 12.48 17.62 21.33
N ALA A 284 11.70 16.73 20.72
CA ALA A 284 10.73 17.12 19.70
C ALA A 284 9.71 18.13 20.27
N SER A 285 9.19 17.84 21.48
CA SER A 285 8.24 18.73 22.15
C SER A 285 8.84 20.09 22.51
N SER A 286 10.09 20.14 23.00
CA SER A 286 10.73 21.40 23.41
C SER A 286 11.08 22.31 22.22
N HIS A 287 11.22 21.74 21.02
CA HIS A 287 11.53 22.45 19.78
C HIS A 287 10.30 22.61 18.85
N HIS A 288 9.10 22.27 19.32
CA HIS A 288 7.86 22.33 18.52
C HIS A 288 7.90 21.52 17.22
N LEU A 289 8.56 20.36 17.25
CA LEU A 289 8.72 19.46 16.12
C LEU A 289 7.79 18.26 16.24
N THR A 290 7.41 17.71 15.10
CA THR A 290 6.90 16.33 15.04
C THR A 290 8.05 15.34 15.21
N LEU A 291 7.73 14.13 15.69
CA LEU A 291 8.70 13.02 15.75
C LEU A 291 9.27 12.69 14.36
N PHE A 292 8.46 12.85 13.31
CA PHE A 292 8.91 12.67 11.93
C PHE A 292 9.99 13.69 11.54
N GLN A 293 9.78 14.98 11.81
CA GLN A 293 10.76 16.03 11.50
C GLN A 293 12.09 15.79 12.21
N LEU A 294 12.06 15.49 13.52
CA LEU A 294 13.27 15.18 14.26
C LEU A 294 13.97 13.92 13.71
N GLY A 295 13.20 12.86 13.42
CA GLY A 295 13.72 11.63 12.82
C GLY A 295 14.34 11.87 11.45
N LEU A 296 13.73 12.73 10.63
CA LEU A 296 14.23 13.12 9.32
C LEU A 296 15.56 13.88 9.43
N SER A 297 15.68 14.83 10.37
CA SER A 297 16.94 15.54 10.65
C SER A 297 18.04 14.58 11.08
N ILE A 298 17.75 13.65 12.00
CA ILE A 298 18.71 12.61 12.41
C ILE A 298 19.13 11.75 11.21
N PHE A 299 18.17 11.40 10.34
CA PHE A 299 18.46 10.58 9.17
C PHE A 299 19.35 11.30 8.16
N TYR A 300 19.18 12.62 7.96
CA TYR A 300 20.11 13.41 7.15
C TYR A 300 21.52 13.46 7.75
N VAL A 301 21.64 13.65 9.07
CA VAL A 301 22.94 13.61 9.76
C VAL A 301 23.60 12.23 9.62
N PHE A 302 22.80 11.16 9.74
CA PHE A 302 23.26 9.79 9.53
C PHE A 302 23.79 9.60 8.10
N LEU A 303 23.03 10.02 7.09
CA LEU A 303 23.43 9.92 5.69
C LEU A 303 24.67 10.77 5.38
N PHE A 304 24.75 11.99 5.91
CA PHE A 304 25.92 12.85 5.77
C PHE A 304 27.19 12.15 6.27
N LYS A 305 27.13 11.54 7.47
CA LYS A 305 28.25 10.78 8.02
C LYS A 305 28.55 9.52 7.22
N LEU A 306 27.51 8.78 6.83
CA LEU A 306 27.63 7.51 6.10
C LEU A 306 28.22 7.68 4.70
N THR A 307 27.96 8.82 4.07
CA THR A 307 28.45 9.18 2.72
C THR A 307 29.76 9.97 2.75
N HIS A 308 30.45 10.00 3.89
CA HIS A 308 31.73 10.72 4.07
C HIS A 308 31.63 12.23 3.77
N GLY A 309 30.52 12.86 4.17
CA GLY A 309 30.34 14.31 4.12
C GLY A 309 29.62 14.83 2.87
N GLN A 310 28.84 14.01 2.17
CA GLN A 310 28.01 14.50 1.07
C GLN A 310 26.96 15.48 1.62
N THR A 311 26.97 16.72 1.13
CA THR A 311 26.13 17.82 1.63
C THR A 311 24.77 17.92 0.93
N ASP A 312 24.73 17.71 -0.39
CA ASP A 312 23.48 17.71 -1.19
C ASP A 312 22.83 16.32 -1.12
N LEU A 313 21.81 16.20 -0.27
CA LEU A 313 21.12 14.97 0.07
C LEU A 313 19.64 15.07 -0.32
N CYS A 314 19.17 14.13 -1.13
CA CYS A 314 17.76 14.00 -1.45
C CYS A 314 17.25 12.63 -1.05
N ILE A 315 16.28 12.60 -0.15
CA ILE A 315 15.58 11.39 0.30
C ILE A 315 14.10 11.55 0.04
N SER A 316 13.36 10.46 0.03
CA SER A 316 11.91 10.53 -0.15
C SER A 316 11.16 9.96 1.03
N SER A 317 10.02 10.59 1.32
CA SER A 317 9.02 10.04 2.23
C SER A 317 7.75 9.69 1.46
N ILE A 318 6.91 8.89 2.11
CA ILE A 318 5.63 8.44 1.60
C ILE A 318 4.54 9.32 2.20
N ASN A 319 3.72 9.92 1.35
CA ASN A 319 2.57 10.70 1.77
C ASN A 319 1.28 9.97 1.45
N ALA A 320 0.37 9.89 2.42
CA ALA A 320 -0.91 9.20 2.29
C ALA A 320 -1.94 9.97 1.43
N ASN A 321 -1.77 11.28 1.20
CA ASN A 321 -2.67 12.13 0.40
C ASN A 321 -4.16 12.07 0.75
N ARG A 322 -4.49 11.92 2.03
CA ARG A 322 -5.88 11.87 2.54
C ARG A 322 -6.21 13.09 3.39
N TYR A 323 -6.03 14.28 2.81
CA TYR A 323 -6.23 15.55 3.52
C TYR A 323 -7.71 15.96 3.66
N ARG A 324 -8.58 15.40 2.83
CA ARG A 324 -10.03 15.62 2.85
C ARG A 324 -10.70 14.53 3.68
N SER A 325 -11.71 14.90 4.45
CA SER A 325 -12.44 14.00 5.35
C SER A 325 -13.04 12.78 4.64
N GLU A 326 -13.48 12.99 3.39
CA GLU A 326 -14.09 12.05 2.48
C GLU A 326 -13.11 10.92 2.10
N LEU A 327 -11.79 11.19 2.12
CA LEU A 327 -10.75 10.25 1.73
C LEU A 327 -10.17 9.45 2.92
N VAL A 328 -10.34 9.93 4.15
CA VAL A 328 -9.72 9.34 5.35
C VAL A 328 -10.12 7.87 5.53
N ASN A 329 -11.36 7.51 5.19
CA ASN A 329 -11.92 6.16 5.38
C ASN A 329 -12.04 5.34 4.09
N MET A 330 -11.42 5.78 2.99
CA MET A 330 -11.55 5.15 1.67
C MET A 330 -10.44 4.13 1.41
N ILE A 331 -10.73 2.94 0.90
CA ILE A 331 -9.68 2.06 0.38
C ILE A 331 -9.24 2.59 -1.00
N GLY A 332 -7.95 2.57 -1.30
CA GLY A 332 -7.42 3.01 -2.59
C GLY A 332 -5.91 3.19 -2.61
N MET A 333 -5.37 3.58 -3.76
CA MET A 333 -3.95 3.85 -3.94
C MET A 333 -3.68 5.36 -3.98
N PHE A 334 -3.63 6.02 -2.82
CA PHE A 334 -3.42 7.47 -2.75
C PHE A 334 -1.95 7.87 -2.65
N VAL A 335 -1.10 6.90 -2.28
CA VAL A 335 0.26 7.18 -1.84
C VAL A 335 1.11 7.84 -2.94
N SER A 336 1.68 9.00 -2.61
CA SER A 336 2.73 9.66 -3.40
C SER A 336 4.09 9.55 -2.69
N THR A 337 5.14 9.64 -3.49
CA THR A 337 6.51 9.72 -3.03
C THR A 337 6.95 11.17 -3.15
N LEU A 338 7.27 11.80 -2.02
CA LEU A 338 7.71 13.20 -1.97
C LEU A 338 9.22 13.26 -1.74
N PRO A 339 9.98 13.92 -2.63
CA PRO A 339 11.40 14.16 -2.41
C PRO A 339 11.61 15.33 -1.46
N TYR A 340 12.52 15.15 -0.52
CA TYR A 340 13.04 16.16 0.40
C TYR A 340 14.51 16.33 0.08
N ARG A 341 14.86 17.49 -0.50
CA ARG A 341 16.24 17.84 -0.82
C ARG A 341 16.74 18.86 0.20
N VAL A 342 17.89 18.54 0.78
CA VAL A 342 18.55 19.33 1.82
C VAL A 342 20.02 19.45 1.44
N GLU A 343 20.54 20.68 1.48
CA GLU A 343 21.96 20.96 1.35
C GLU A 343 22.52 21.35 2.72
N LEU A 344 23.30 20.45 3.32
CA LEU A 344 23.85 20.63 4.66
C LEU A 344 25.16 21.43 4.64
N ASP A 345 25.35 22.33 5.59
CA ASP A 345 26.67 22.89 5.93
C ASP A 345 27.38 21.97 6.94
N PRO A 346 28.60 21.48 6.67
CA PRO A 346 29.39 20.68 7.61
C PRO A 346 29.67 21.36 8.97
N HIS A 347 29.52 22.68 9.07
CA HIS A 347 29.76 23.44 10.30
C HIS A 347 28.51 23.66 11.15
N TRP A 348 27.32 23.28 10.65
CA TRP A 348 26.10 23.42 11.42
C TRP A 348 26.11 22.50 12.65
N SER A 349 25.67 23.08 13.76
CA SER A 349 25.21 22.33 14.92
C SER A 349 23.99 21.48 14.57
N PHE A 350 23.69 20.50 15.43
CA PHE A 350 22.51 19.67 15.24
C PHE A 350 21.21 20.51 15.24
N ASP A 351 21.13 21.51 16.12
CA ASP A 351 19.94 22.38 16.23
C ASP A 351 19.72 23.21 14.95
N GLU A 352 20.81 23.67 14.31
CA GLU A 352 20.75 24.37 13.01
C GLU A 352 20.25 23.44 11.89
N ILE A 353 20.73 22.19 11.86
CA ILE A 353 20.25 21.17 10.91
C ILE A 353 18.77 20.90 11.12
N VAL A 354 18.35 20.73 12.38
CA VAL A 354 16.94 20.49 12.73
C VAL A 354 16.04 21.63 12.27
N LYS A 355 16.46 22.87 12.52
CA LYS A 355 15.72 24.06 12.06
C LYS A 355 15.62 24.11 10.53
N TYR A 356 16.73 23.88 9.83
CA TYR A 356 16.75 23.89 8.37
C TYR A 356 15.83 22.81 7.76
N VAL A 357 15.87 21.59 8.31
CA VAL A 357 15.01 20.48 7.86
C VAL A 357 13.54 20.73 8.19
N HIS A 358 13.23 21.46 9.27
CA HIS A 358 11.86 21.82 9.62
C HIS A 358 11.23 22.85 8.65
N GLU A 359 12.03 23.77 8.12
CA GLU A 359 11.59 24.80 7.15
C GLU A 359 11.40 24.24 5.72
N LYS A 360 11.99 23.07 5.45
CA LYS A 360 11.86 22.31 4.19
C LYS A 360 10.67 21.35 4.22
#